data_AF-A0A172Z3U7-F1
#
_entry.id   AF-A0A172Z3U7-F1
#
_cell.length_a   1.000
_cell.length_b   1.000
_cell.length_c   1.000
_cell.angle_alpha   90.00
_cell.angle_beta   90.00
_cell.angle_gamma   90.00
#
_symmetry.space_group_name_H-M   'P 1'
#
loop_
_entity.id
_entity.type
_entity.pdbx_description
1 polymer ?
#
loop_
_entity_poly.entity_id
_entity_poly.type
_entity_poly.pdbx_seq_one_letter_code
_entity_poly.pdbx_strand_id
1 'polypeptide(L)' 'MDGVYMGYISGVSDFSNGILYCAPPGVTNGQNVAVVTKFLKANPEKWTEQAASLIVQALTKAYPACKTK' A
#
# COMPACT_ATOMS: atom_id res chain seq x y z
N MET A 1 7.29 -2.32 -15.67
CA MET A 1 6.24 -2.20 -14.63
C MET A 1 5.04 -1.58 -15.30
N ASP A 2 3.85 -2.13 -15.07
CA ASP A 2 2.63 -1.66 -15.73
C ASP A 2 2.18 -0.33 -15.14
N GLY A 3 1.99 0.69 -15.97
CA GLY A 3 1.65 2.05 -15.52
C GLY A 3 0.32 2.11 -14.78
N VAL A 4 -0.65 1.28 -15.18
CA VAL A 4 -1.97 1.16 -14.54
C VAL A 4 -1.84 0.63 -13.11
N TYR A 5 -1.00 -0.39 -12.92
CA TYR A 5 -0.79 -1.00 -11.61
C TYR A 5 -0.16 -0.02 -10.62
N MET A 6 0.89 0.68 -11.05
CA MET A 6 1.54 1.72 -10.25
C MET A 6 0.59 2.87 -9.94
N GLY A 7 -0.15 3.35 -10.94
CA GLY A 7 -1.10 4.46 -10.77
C GLY A 7 -2.20 4.13 -9.75
N TYR A 8 -2.76 2.92 -9.81
CA TYR A 8 -3.79 2.49 -8.85
C TYR A 8 -3.24 2.41 -7.41
N ILE A 9 -2.04 1.82 -7.23
CA ILE A 9 -1.38 1.75 -5.92
C ILE A 9 -1.07 3.14 -5.38
N SER A 10 -0.53 4.04 -6.22
CA SER A 10 -0.23 5.40 -5.84
C SER A 10 -1.48 6.15 -5.40
N GLY A 11 -2.59 6.06 -6.14
CA GLY A 11 -3.84 6.73 -5.75
C GLY A 11 -4.38 6.26 -4.40
N VAL A 12 -4.35 4.94 -4.14
CA VAL A 12 -4.76 4.41 -2.82
C VAL A 12 -3.77 4.83 -1.72
N SER A 13 -2.47 4.84 -2.02
CA SER A 13 -1.43 5.25 -1.07
C SER A 13 -1.57 6.71 -0.67
N ASP A 14 -1.79 7.60 -1.64
CA ASP A 14 -1.97 9.04 -1.42
C ASP A 14 -3.22 9.32 -0.58
N PHE A 15 -4.32 8.60 -0.82
CA PHE A 15 -5.54 8.72 -0.03
C PHE A 15 -5.37 8.23 1.42
N SER A 16 -4.61 7.15 1.63
CA SER A 16 -4.55 6.46 2.93
C SER A 16 -3.38 6.89 3.83
N ASN A 17 -2.30 7.42 3.24
CA ASN A 17 -1.13 7.90 3.97
C ASN A 17 -1.47 9.13 4.83
N GLY A 18 -1.05 9.13 6.09
CA GLY A 18 -1.39 10.17 7.07
C GLY A 18 -2.72 9.93 7.80
N ILE A 19 -3.51 8.93 7.36
CA ILE A 19 -4.81 8.57 7.97
C ILE A 19 -4.73 7.16 8.57
N LEU A 20 -4.41 6.16 7.76
CA LEU A 20 -4.42 4.75 8.16
C LEU A 20 -3.02 4.24 8.55
N TYR A 21 -1.99 4.79 7.92
CA TYR A 21 -0.58 4.57 8.22
C TYR A 21 0.20 5.84 7.90
N CYS A 22 1.39 5.98 8.45
CA CYS A 22 2.25 7.14 8.21
C CYS A 22 3.58 6.68 7.61
N ALA A 23 3.70 6.71 6.29
CA ALA A 23 4.92 6.33 5.60
C ALA A 23 6.08 7.26 6.00
N PRO A 24 7.30 6.73 6.25
CA PRO A 24 8.48 7.56 6.49
C PRO A 24 8.75 8.54 5.34
N PRO A 25 9.40 9.68 5.60
CA PRO A 25 9.77 10.61 4.55
C PRO A 25 10.70 9.93 3.53
N GLY A 26 10.50 10.25 2.24
CA GLY A 26 11.31 9.71 1.14
C GLY A 26 10.84 8.36 0.58
N VAL A 27 9.73 7.81 1.07
CA VAL A 27 9.09 6.64 0.42
C VAL A 27 8.63 7.03 -0.99
N THR A 28 9.02 6.20 -1.96
CA THR A 28 8.68 6.38 -3.37
C THR A 28 7.50 5.49 -3.78
N ASN A 29 6.81 5.87 -4.86
CA ASN A 29 5.78 5.02 -5.47
C ASN A 29 6.31 3.64 -5.85
N GLY A 30 7.57 3.54 -6.30
CA GLY A 30 8.20 2.25 -6.60
C GLY A 30 8.35 1.34 -5.37
N GLN A 31 8.63 1.92 -4.20
CA GLN A 31 8.69 1.17 -2.94
C GLN A 31 7.30 0.74 -2.48
N ASN A 32 6.28 1.61 -2.60
CA ASN A 32 4.89 1.23 -2.34
C ASN A 32 4.47 0.04 -3.21
N VAL A 33 4.78 0.09 -4.51
CA VAL A 33 4.53 -1.01 -5.45
C VAL A 33 5.24 -2.29 -5.03
N ALA A 34 6.51 -2.21 -4.63
CA ALA A 34 7.27 -3.38 -4.17
C ALA A 34 6.66 -4.02 -2.92
N VAL A 35 6.25 -3.21 -1.94
CA VAL A 35 5.58 -3.67 -0.72
C VAL A 35 4.26 -4.37 -1.04
N VAL A 36 3.39 -3.73 -1.82
CA VAL A 36 2.09 -4.30 -2.22
C VAL A 36 2.28 -5.57 -3.02
N THR A 37 3.21 -5.59 -3.98
CA THR A 37 3.50 -6.78 -4.79
C THR A 37 3.94 -7.95 -3.90
N LYS A 38 4.82 -7.69 -2.92
CA LYS A 38 5.26 -8.70 -1.96
C LYS A 38 4.08 -9.25 -1.16
N PHE A 39 3.18 -8.38 -0.69
CA PHE A 39 2.00 -8.79 0.06
C PHE A 39 1.05 -9.65 -0.79
N LEU A 40 0.70 -9.21 -2.00
CA LEU A 40 -0.19 -9.97 -2.88
C LEU A 40 0.36 -11.35 -3.23
N LYS A 41 1.67 -11.47 -3.52
CA LYS A 41 2.32 -12.75 -3.80
C LYS A 41 2.33 -13.70 -2.60
N ALA A 42 2.40 -13.15 -1.38
CA ALA A 42 2.43 -13.95 -0.16
C ALA A 42 1.04 -14.36 0.34
N ASN A 43 -0.05 -13.77 -0.19
CA ASN A 43 -1.42 -14.00 0.29
C ASN A 43 -2.39 -14.22 -0.89
N PRO A 44 -2.19 -15.23 -1.76
CA PRO A 44 -3.08 -15.50 -2.90
C PRO A 44 -4.52 -15.81 -2.50
N GLU A 45 -4.73 -16.36 -1.30
CA GLU A 45 -6.05 -16.66 -0.74
C GLU A 45 -6.92 -15.41 -0.55
N LYS A 46 -6.32 -14.22 -0.51
CA LYS A 46 -7.03 -12.95 -0.33
C LYS A 46 -7.40 -12.25 -1.63
N TRP A 47 -7.06 -12.80 -2.79
CA TRP A 47 -7.25 -12.10 -4.08
C TRP A 47 -8.72 -11.89 -4.47
N THR A 48 -9.66 -12.54 -3.78
CA THR A 48 -11.10 -12.26 -3.92
C THR A 48 -11.54 -10.98 -3.22
N GLU A 49 -10.70 -10.41 -2.35
CA GLU A 49 -10.96 -9.14 -1.68
C GLU A 49 -10.76 -7.95 -2.62
N GLN A 50 -11.34 -6.80 -2.25
CA GLN A 50 -11.17 -5.56 -3.00
C GLN A 50 -9.70 -5.13 -3.03
N ALA A 51 -9.16 -4.81 -4.22
CA ALA A 51 -7.76 -4.44 -4.40
C ALA A 51 -7.30 -3.27 -3.51
N ALA A 52 -8.14 -2.24 -3.33
CA ALA A 52 -7.85 -1.12 -2.44
C ALA A 52 -7.66 -1.57 -0.97
N SER A 53 -8.49 -2.50 -0.48
CA SER A 53 -8.34 -3.08 0.86
C SER A 53 -7.01 -3.81 1.01
N LEU A 54 -6.63 -4.62 0.02
CA LEU A 54 -5.35 -5.35 0.04
C LEU A 54 -4.15 -4.41 0.01
N ILE A 55 -4.21 -3.32 -0.76
CA ILE A 55 -3.17 -2.29 -0.78
C ILE A 55 -3.04 -1.63 0.59
N VAL A 56 -4.15 -1.20 1.20
CA VAL A 56 -4.14 -0.60 2.54
C VAL A 56 -3.58 -1.58 3.57
N GLN A 57 -4.05 -2.84 3.58
CA GLN A 57 -3.52 -3.87 4.48
C GLN A 57 -2.00 -4.05 4.33
N ALA A 58 -1.51 -4.07 3.08
CA ALA A 58 -0.09 -4.21 2.80
C ALA A 58 0.73 -3.03 3.34
N LEU A 59 0.28 -1.80 3.08
CA LEU A 59 0.98 -0.58 3.47
C LEU A 59 0.89 -0.34 4.99
N THR A 60 -0.25 -0.60 5.62
CA THR A 60 -0.41 -0.55 7.08
C THR A 60 0.46 -1.59 7.79
N LYS A 61 0.69 -2.76 7.19
CA LYS A 61 1.62 -3.76 7.76
C LYS A 61 3.09 -3.36 7.59
N ALA A 62 3.42 -2.56 6.57
CA ALA A 62 4.78 -2.17 6.23
C ALA A 62 5.23 -0.86 6.89
N TYR A 63 4.29 0.05 7.16
CA TYR A 63 4.56 1.39 7.68
C TYR A 63 4.00 1.57 9.09
N PRO A 64 4.58 2.49 9.89
CA PRO A 64 4.11 2.71 11.25
C PRO A 64 2.69 3.30 11.26
N ALA A 65 1.96 3.00 12.34
CA ALA A 65 0.71 3.68 12.61
C ALA A 65 0.94 5.19 12.74
N CYS A 66 -0.04 5.98 12.29
CA CYS A 66 0.02 7.41 12.52
C CYS A 66 -0.04 7.71 14.01
N LYS A 67 0.85 8.60 14.47
CA LYS A 67 0.81 9.07 15.86
C LYS A 67 -0.48 9.86 16.03
N THR A 68 -1.28 9.48 17.02
CA THR A 68 -2.31 10.36 17.56
C THR A 68 -1.64 11.65 18.02
N LYS A 69 -2.17 12.79 17.57
CA LYS A 69 -1.80 14.10 18.09
C LYS A 69 -2.24 14.21 19.55
#